data_AF-A0A0K1Q9N7-F1
#
_entry.id   AF-A0A0K1Q9N7-F1
#
_cell.length_a   1.000
_cell.length_b   1.000
_cell.length_c   1.000
_cell.angle_alpha   90.00
_cell.angle_beta   90.00
_cell.angle_gamma   90.00
#
_symmetry.space_group_name_H-M   'P 1'
#
loop_
_entity.id
_entity.type
_entity.pdbx_description
1 polymer ?
#
loop_
_entity_poly.entity_id
_entity_poly.type
_entity_poly.pdbx_seq_one_letter_code
_entity_poly.pdbx_strand_id
1 'polypeptide(L)'
;MLRVFVLGSGSSGNAVLIEAGESRVLIDAGIGPKSAAERLESLGSAFLPRGVDAIVPTHHHGDHFAQVERLARATNAPVWVHPGIDADRVRRKFKVHDYAPGRPFHVGPFEILAEPVPHDAPQVALRVAAAGRSFGIATDVGRATKGLAALLGSCDAAMLEANHCPSSSRGAPTPSI
;
A
#
# COMPACT_ATOMS: atom_id res chain seq x y z
N MET A 1 16.05 -10.58 8.08
CA MET A 1 14.86 -10.28 8.90
C MET A 1 13.96 -9.36 8.09
N LEU A 2 12.64 -9.55 8.17
CA LEU A 2 11.63 -8.65 7.58
C LEU A 2 11.21 -7.63 8.65
N ARG A 3 11.25 -6.33 8.32
CA ARG A 3 10.80 -5.24 9.20
C ARG A 3 9.69 -4.47 8.51
N VAL A 4 8.70 -4.05 9.29
CA VAL A 4 7.56 -3.27 8.81
C VAL A 4 7.47 -2.00 9.64
N PHE A 5 7.37 -0.86 8.96
CA PHE A 5 7.18 0.45 9.57
C PHE A 5 5.87 1.04 9.06
N VAL A 6 4.89 1.18 9.96
CA VAL A 6 3.65 1.89 9.65
C VAL A 6 3.91 3.38 9.82
N LEU A 7 4.08 4.10 8.71
CA LEU A 7 4.36 5.52 8.70
C LEU A 7 3.06 6.34 8.71
N GLY A 8 1.97 5.78 8.20
CA GLY A 8 0.64 6.36 8.28
C GLY A 8 -0.43 5.31 8.02
N SER A 9 -1.54 5.41 8.75
CA SER A 9 -2.71 4.56 8.60
C SER A 9 -3.97 5.39 8.86
N GLY A 10 -4.69 5.76 7.81
CA GLY A 10 -5.94 6.53 7.87
C GLY A 10 -5.95 7.82 7.02
N SER A 11 -7.00 8.63 7.18
CA SER A 11 -7.35 9.76 6.29
C SER A 11 -6.29 10.87 6.14
N SER A 12 -5.30 10.92 7.03
CA SER A 12 -4.16 11.85 6.94
C SER A 12 -3.04 11.34 6.02
N GLY A 13 -3.21 10.16 5.42
CA GLY A 13 -2.29 9.53 4.49
C GLY A 13 -1.81 8.16 5.00
N ASN A 14 -1.96 7.16 4.14
CA ASN A 14 -1.45 5.81 4.30
C ASN A 14 -0.03 5.69 3.72
N ALA A 15 0.85 5.05 4.47
CA ALA A 15 2.19 4.67 4.02
C ALA A 15 2.79 3.60 4.93
N VAL A 16 3.25 2.50 4.35
CA VAL A 16 3.95 1.43 5.06
C VAL A 16 5.27 1.12 4.37
N LEU A 17 6.38 1.20 5.09
CA LEU A 17 7.68 0.79 4.57
C LEU A 17 7.97 -0.65 5.01
N ILE A 18 8.29 -1.53 4.06
CA ILE A 18 8.72 -2.90 4.32
C ILE A 18 10.20 -3.02 3.95
N GLU A 19 11.01 -3.52 4.87
CA GLU A 19 12.46 -3.65 4.73
C GLU A 19 12.91 -5.12 4.88
N ALA A 20 13.78 -5.56 3.98
CA ALA A 20 14.45 -6.86 4.04
C ALA A 20 15.91 -6.69 3.62
N GLY A 21 16.83 -6.71 4.60
CA GLY A 21 18.24 -6.42 4.35
C GLY A 21 18.44 -4.97 3.92
N GLU A 22 19.05 -4.76 2.76
CA GLU A 22 19.23 -3.43 2.18
C GLU A 22 18.05 -2.96 1.33
N SER A 23 17.13 -3.87 1.00
CA SER A 23 16.00 -3.56 0.13
C SER A 23 14.77 -3.07 0.89
N ARG A 24 14.04 -2.15 0.27
CA ARG A 24 12.86 -1.48 0.83
C ARG A 24 11.78 -1.25 -0.21
N VAL A 25 10.55 -1.57 0.14
CA VAL A 25 9.36 -1.22 -0.65
C VAL A 25 8.45 -0.34 0.19
N LEU A 26 8.02 0.78 -0.39
CA LEU A 26 7.03 1.67 0.20
C LEU A 26 5.65 1.33 -0.37
N ILE A 27 4.75 0.88 0.49
CA ILE A 27 3.36 0.64 0.17
C ILE A 27 2.58 1.93 0.43
N ASP A 28 1.85 2.37 -0.58
CA ASP A 28 1.15 3.66 -0.62
C ASP A 28 2.04 4.92 -0.49
N ALA A 29 1.46 6.02 -0.94
CA ALA A 29 2.05 7.34 -1.08
C ALA A 29 1.06 8.42 -0.59
N GLY A 30 0.43 8.17 0.55
CA GLY A 30 -0.49 9.11 1.21
C GLY A 30 0.18 10.28 1.89
N ILE A 31 1.40 10.07 2.41
CA ILE A 31 2.19 11.10 3.08
C ILE A 31 3.40 11.54 2.24
N GLY A 32 3.80 12.80 2.38
CA GLY A 32 4.91 13.36 1.62
C GLY A 32 6.28 12.86 2.09
N PRO A 33 7.35 13.05 1.29
CA PRO A 33 8.69 12.57 1.61
C PRO A 33 9.23 13.09 2.95
N LYS A 34 8.95 14.36 3.30
CA LYS A 34 9.34 14.94 4.58
C LYS A 34 8.71 14.19 5.75
N SER A 35 7.38 14.05 5.73
CA SER A 35 6.65 13.35 6.80
C SER A 35 7.01 11.86 6.87
N ALA A 36 7.22 11.21 5.73
CA ALA A 36 7.68 9.83 5.70
C ALA A 36 9.06 9.69 6.37
N ALA A 37 10.00 10.60 6.08
CA ALA A 37 11.34 10.60 6.65
C ALA A 37 11.31 10.84 8.17
N GLU A 38 10.63 11.90 8.61
CA GLU A 38 10.49 12.23 10.04
C GLU A 38 9.88 11.08 10.86
N ARG A 39 8.86 10.42 10.31
CA ARG A 39 8.21 9.29 10.99
C ARG A 39 9.10 8.05 11.00
N LEU A 40 9.79 7.76 9.91
CA LEU A 40 10.75 6.65 9.87
C LEU A 40 11.89 6.87 10.88
N GLU A 41 12.39 8.11 10.99
CA GLU A 41 13.41 8.52 11.97
C GLU A 41 12.92 8.31 13.41
N SER A 42 11.68 8.70 13.71
CA SER A 42 11.08 8.47 15.04
C SER A 42 10.98 6.98 15.42
N LEU A 43 10.98 6.08 14.43
CA LEU A 43 10.98 4.62 14.60
C LEU A 43 12.41 4.02 14.60
N GLY A 44 13.45 4.85 14.69
CA GLY A 44 14.85 4.42 14.76
C GLY A 44 15.40 3.90 13.42
N SER A 45 14.88 4.38 12.29
CA SER A 45 15.36 4.05 10.94
C SER A 45 15.44 5.31 10.08
N ALA A 46 16.10 5.27 8.93
CA ALA A 46 16.20 6.42 8.04
C ALA A 46 16.19 5.96 6.58
N PHE A 47 15.72 6.80 5.67
CA PHE A 47 15.75 6.49 4.24
C PHE A 47 17.19 6.36 3.76
N LEU A 48 18.07 7.29 4.10
CA LEU A 48 19.48 7.17 3.76
C LEU A 48 20.23 6.29 4.78
N PRO A 49 21.24 5.52 4.33
CA PRO A 49 21.75 5.44 2.96
C PRO A 49 20.98 4.48 2.03
N ARG A 50 19.97 3.76 2.51
CA ARG A 50 19.39 2.59 1.80
C ARG A 50 18.36 2.92 0.71
N GLY A 51 17.73 4.10 0.77
CA GLY A 51 16.70 4.52 -0.18
C GLY A 51 15.39 3.73 -0.09
N VAL A 52 14.69 3.65 -1.22
CA VAL A 52 13.47 2.86 -1.48
C VAL A 52 13.61 2.29 -2.89
N ASP A 53 13.35 0.99 -3.07
CA ASP A 53 13.48 0.30 -4.37
C ASP A 53 12.21 0.40 -5.22
N ALA A 54 11.06 0.55 -4.58
CA ALA A 54 9.78 0.72 -5.27
C ALA A 54 8.74 1.41 -4.38
N ILE A 55 7.82 2.11 -5.05
CA ILE A 55 6.56 2.58 -4.45
C ILE A 55 5.44 1.74 -5.06
N VAL A 56 4.61 1.11 -4.23
CA VAL A 56 3.52 0.22 -4.65
C VAL A 56 2.22 0.73 -4.03
N PRO A 57 1.48 1.62 -4.71
CA PRO A 57 0.17 2.04 -4.24
C PRO A 57 -0.87 0.93 -4.41
N THR A 58 -1.77 0.84 -3.43
CA THR A 58 -2.88 -0.11 -3.39
C THR A 58 -4.06 0.35 -4.24
N HIS A 59 -4.29 1.67 -4.32
CA HIS A 59 -5.34 2.30 -5.14
C HIS A 59 -5.10 3.81 -5.34
N HIS A 60 -6.00 4.48 -6.06
CA HIS A 60 -5.80 5.85 -6.55
C HIS A 60 -6.30 6.97 -5.59
N HIS A 61 -6.85 6.65 -4.41
CA HIS A 61 -7.33 7.70 -3.50
C HIS A 61 -6.21 8.61 -3.02
N GLY A 62 -6.57 9.85 -2.65
CA GLY A 62 -5.60 10.90 -2.35
C GLY A 62 -4.69 10.56 -1.17
N ASP A 63 -5.26 9.96 -0.13
CA ASP A 63 -4.55 9.46 1.04
C ASP A 63 -3.77 8.16 0.77
N HIS A 64 -3.74 7.65 -0.46
CA HIS A 64 -2.86 6.53 -0.88
C HIS A 64 -1.94 6.89 -2.04
N PHE A 65 -2.27 7.90 -2.85
CA PHE A 65 -1.57 8.16 -4.12
C PHE A 65 -1.14 9.61 -4.33
N ALA A 66 -1.71 10.58 -3.60
CA ALA A 66 -1.51 12.01 -3.91
C ALA A 66 -0.03 12.46 -3.84
N GLN A 67 0.80 11.79 -3.04
CA GLN A 67 2.22 12.14 -2.87
C GLN A 67 3.16 11.30 -3.74
N VAL A 68 2.65 10.42 -4.61
CA VAL A 68 3.45 9.46 -5.38
C VAL A 68 4.56 10.13 -6.20
N GLU A 69 4.27 11.23 -6.91
CA GLU A 69 5.29 11.94 -7.72
C GLU A 69 6.37 12.58 -6.85
N ARG A 70 6.01 13.05 -5.65
CA ARG A 70 6.96 13.69 -4.73
C ARG A 70 7.88 12.64 -4.10
N LEU A 71 7.32 11.49 -3.71
CA LEU A 71 8.08 10.36 -3.20
C LEU A 71 8.97 9.74 -4.28
N ALA A 72 8.46 9.52 -5.50
CA ALA A 72 9.23 8.99 -6.62
C ALA A 72 10.41 9.92 -6.95
N ARG A 73 10.21 11.24 -6.94
CA ARG A 73 11.30 12.20 -7.13
C ARG A 73 12.32 12.17 -6.00
N ALA A 74 11.87 12.14 -4.75
CA ALA A 74 12.76 12.20 -3.58
C ALA A 74 13.60 10.93 -3.41
N THR A 75 13.05 9.78 -3.80
CA THR A 75 13.69 8.47 -3.64
C THR A 75 14.34 7.94 -4.92
N ASN A 76 14.01 8.53 -6.07
CA ASN A 76 14.30 8.00 -7.41
C ASN A 76 13.75 6.58 -7.65
N ALA A 77 12.79 6.14 -6.83
CA ALA A 77 12.20 4.81 -6.92
C ALA A 77 11.20 4.72 -8.08
N PRO A 78 11.16 3.61 -8.84
CA PRO A 78 10.06 3.32 -9.74
C PRO A 78 8.74 3.12 -9.00
N VAL A 79 7.64 3.42 -9.68
CA VAL A 79 6.28 3.20 -9.17
C VAL A 79 5.70 1.93 -9.80
N TRP A 80 5.11 1.05 -9.01
CA TRP A 80 4.44 -0.16 -9.47
C TRP A 80 2.94 0.00 -9.31
N VAL A 81 2.19 -0.18 -10.40
CA VAL A 81 0.74 0.05 -10.41
C VAL A 81 0.00 -1.14 -11.02
N HIS A 82 -1.21 -1.37 -10.51
CA HIS A 82 -2.17 -2.27 -11.15
C HIS A 82 -3.08 -1.49 -12.13
N PRO A 83 -3.82 -2.17 -13.02
CA PRO A 83 -4.64 -1.52 -14.05
C PRO A 83 -5.75 -0.59 -13.52
N GLY A 84 -6.10 -0.69 -12.24
CA GLY A 84 -7.09 0.17 -11.60
C GLY A 84 -6.58 1.55 -11.17
N ILE A 85 -5.28 1.81 -11.33
CA ILE A 85 -4.65 3.12 -11.06
C ILE A 85 -4.32 3.80 -12.38
N ASP A 86 -4.94 4.96 -12.65
CA ASP A 86 -4.49 5.83 -13.74
C ASP A 86 -3.12 6.44 -13.38
N ALA A 87 -2.10 5.96 -14.07
CA ALA A 87 -0.72 6.39 -13.88
C ALA A 87 -0.19 7.21 -15.07
N ASP A 88 -1.01 7.66 -16.02
CA ASP A 88 -0.55 8.33 -17.24
C ASP A 88 0.28 9.58 -16.93
N ARG A 89 -0.15 10.36 -15.93
CA ARG A 89 0.59 11.54 -15.48
C ARG A 89 1.93 11.19 -14.85
N VAL A 90 1.98 10.09 -14.10
CA VAL A 90 3.19 9.61 -13.42
C VAL A 90 4.19 9.04 -14.45
N ARG A 91 3.70 8.24 -15.42
CA ARG A 91 4.48 7.65 -16.52
C ARG A 91 5.22 8.67 -17.37
N ARG A 92 4.67 9.88 -17.53
CA ARG A 92 5.33 10.97 -18.27
C ARG A 92 6.60 11.50 -17.58
N LYS A 93 6.81 11.20 -16.30
CA LYS A 93 7.88 11.80 -15.48
C LYS A 93 8.77 10.79 -14.76
N PHE A 94 8.25 9.60 -14.49
CA PHE A 94 8.90 8.59 -13.66
C PHE A 94 8.82 7.21 -14.31
N LYS A 95 9.73 6.32 -13.93
CA LYS A 95 9.65 4.91 -14.31
C LYS A 95 8.46 4.27 -13.61
N VAL A 96 7.57 3.67 -14.41
CA VAL A 96 6.39 2.95 -13.91
C VAL A 96 6.41 1.52 -14.44
N HIS A 97 6.10 0.57 -13.56
CA HIS A 97 5.93 -0.83 -13.87
C HIS A 97 4.49 -1.26 -13.64
N ASP A 98 3.96 -2.06 -14.57
CA ASP A 98 2.64 -2.65 -14.44
C ASP A 98 2.75 -4.03 -13.78
N TYR A 99 1.81 -4.32 -12.88
CA TYR A 99 1.58 -5.67 -12.38
C TYR A 99 0.11 -6.05 -12.50
N ALA A 100 -0.17 -7.34 -12.57
CA ALA A 100 -1.53 -7.87 -12.66
C ALA A 100 -1.94 -8.47 -11.30
N PRO A 101 -3.07 -8.06 -10.70
CA PRO A 101 -3.62 -8.74 -9.54
C PRO A 101 -3.81 -10.25 -9.80
N GLY A 102 -3.60 -11.06 -8.77
CA GLY A 102 -3.58 -12.53 -8.85
C GLY A 102 -2.28 -13.11 -9.41
N ARG A 103 -1.32 -12.30 -9.85
CA ARG A 103 0.00 -12.76 -10.30
C ARG A 103 1.11 -12.17 -9.43
N PRO A 104 2.01 -12.99 -8.85
CA PRO A 104 3.16 -12.49 -8.12
C PRO A 104 4.08 -11.67 -9.04
N PHE A 105 4.66 -10.61 -8.49
CA PHE A 105 5.73 -9.84 -9.11
C PHE A 105 6.86 -9.59 -8.10
N HIS A 106 8.03 -9.20 -8.59
CA HIS A 106 9.23 -9.10 -7.76
C HIS A 106 9.84 -7.69 -7.78
N VAL A 107 10.23 -7.24 -6.59
CA VAL A 107 11.06 -6.05 -6.40
C VAL A 107 12.26 -6.47 -5.55
N GLY A 108 13.43 -6.60 -6.16
CA GLY A 108 14.61 -7.13 -5.45
C GLY A 108 14.29 -8.48 -4.77
N PRO A 109 14.48 -8.61 -3.44
CA PRO A 109 14.20 -9.84 -2.70
C PRO A 109 12.71 -10.02 -2.33
N PHE A 110 11.84 -9.06 -2.65
CA PHE A 110 10.42 -9.12 -2.31
C PHE A 110 9.63 -9.80 -3.40
N GLU A 111 8.91 -10.87 -3.05
CA GLU A 111 7.78 -11.39 -3.82
C GLU A 111 6.50 -10.69 -3.34
N ILE A 112 5.78 -10.06 -4.25
CA ILE A 112 4.56 -9.31 -3.95
C ILE A 112 3.39 -9.93 -4.72
N LEU A 113 2.32 -10.27 -4.00
CA LEU A 113 1.06 -10.75 -4.57
C LEU A 113 -0.05 -9.77 -4.22
N ALA A 114 -0.79 -9.33 -5.23
CA ALA A 114 -1.94 -8.45 -5.07
C ALA A 114 -3.25 -9.24 -5.24
N GLU A 115 -4.21 -9.04 -4.34
CA GLU A 115 -5.55 -9.61 -4.43
C GLU A 115 -6.59 -8.48 -4.51
N PRO A 116 -7.46 -8.46 -5.52
CA PRO A 116 -8.53 -7.46 -5.60
C PRO A 116 -9.46 -7.53 -4.39
N VAL A 117 -9.78 -6.37 -3.82
CA VAL A 117 -10.73 -6.28 -2.71
C VAL A 117 -11.83 -5.25 -2.98
N PRO A 118 -13.07 -5.45 -2.49
CA PRO A 118 -14.16 -4.53 -2.80
C PRO A 118 -13.97 -3.15 -2.17
N HIS A 119 -14.18 -2.09 -2.96
CA HIS A 119 -14.29 -0.68 -2.55
C HIS A 119 -15.17 0.09 -3.53
N ASP A 120 -15.32 1.39 -3.30
CA ASP A 120 -15.83 2.35 -4.29
C ASP A 120 -14.88 2.58 -5.49
N ALA A 121 -13.60 2.24 -5.37
CA ALA A 121 -12.60 2.26 -6.45
C ALA A 121 -11.87 0.90 -6.63
N PRO A 122 -11.29 0.61 -7.81
CA PRO A 122 -10.41 -0.54 -7.98
C PRO A 122 -9.23 -0.50 -6.99
N GLN A 123 -9.19 -1.47 -6.07
CA GLN A 123 -8.15 -1.58 -5.06
C GLN A 123 -7.67 -3.01 -4.86
N VAL A 124 -6.48 -3.15 -4.27
CA VAL A 124 -5.88 -4.44 -3.95
C VAL A 124 -5.39 -4.48 -2.50
N ALA A 125 -5.55 -5.64 -1.87
CA ALA A 125 -4.75 -6.04 -0.73
C ALA A 125 -3.43 -6.62 -1.23
N LEU A 126 -2.36 -6.49 -0.46
CA LEU A 126 -1.02 -6.96 -0.82
C LEU A 126 -0.51 -7.98 0.19
N ARG A 127 0.14 -9.02 -0.31
CA ARG A 127 1.06 -9.86 0.46
C ARG A 127 2.47 -9.58 -0.01
N VAL A 128 3.37 -9.25 0.91
CA VAL A 128 4.79 -9.01 0.63
C VAL A 128 5.62 -10.03 1.39
N ALA A 129 6.37 -10.86 0.66
CA ALA A 129 7.20 -11.91 1.22
C ALA A 129 8.68 -11.68 0.92
N ALA A 130 9.52 -11.80 1.95
CA ALA A 130 10.98 -11.79 1.84
C ALA A 130 11.60 -12.40 3.10
N ALA A 131 12.85 -12.87 2.98
CA ALA A 131 13.61 -13.44 4.10
C ALA A 131 12.87 -14.57 4.87
N GLY A 132 12.11 -15.40 4.14
CA GLY A 132 11.33 -16.51 4.71
C GLY A 132 10.12 -16.07 5.54
N ARG A 133 9.71 -14.80 5.46
CA ARG A 133 8.55 -14.22 6.15
C ARG A 133 7.64 -13.50 5.17
N SER A 134 6.40 -13.28 5.58
CA SER A 134 5.37 -12.65 4.77
C SER A 134 4.47 -11.74 5.60
N PHE A 135 4.13 -10.59 5.02
CA PHE A 135 3.29 -9.58 5.63
C PHE A 135 2.14 -9.20 4.71
N GLY A 136 0.91 -9.24 5.24
CA GLY A 136 -0.30 -8.83 4.53
C GLY A 136 -0.67 -7.38 4.84
N ILE A 137 -1.16 -6.65 3.85
CA ILE A 137 -1.70 -5.28 4.00
C ILE A 137 -3.05 -5.23 3.31
N ALA A 138 -4.07 -4.82 4.05
CA ALA A 138 -5.40 -4.58 3.54
C ALA A 138 -6.00 -3.35 4.25
N THR A 139 -5.95 -2.22 3.56
CA THR A 139 -6.58 -0.94 3.97
C THR A 139 -7.89 -0.75 3.22
N ASP A 140 -8.76 0.16 3.68
CA ASP A 140 -9.99 0.51 2.97
C ASP A 140 -10.92 -0.67 2.63
N VAL A 141 -10.87 -1.75 3.42
CA VAL A 141 -11.63 -2.96 3.15
C VAL A 141 -13.11 -2.77 3.52
N GLY A 142 -13.98 -2.67 2.53
CA GLY A 142 -15.43 -2.55 2.76
C GLY A 142 -16.11 -3.84 3.24
N ARG A 143 -15.58 -5.01 2.88
CA ARG A 143 -16.08 -6.32 3.33
C ARG A 143 -15.04 -7.42 3.15
N ALA A 144 -15.09 -8.44 4.02
CA ALA A 144 -14.29 -9.64 3.86
C ALA A 144 -14.71 -10.44 2.61
N THR A 145 -13.73 -10.90 1.83
CA THR A 145 -13.92 -11.82 0.70
C THR A 145 -13.13 -13.10 0.92
N LYS A 146 -13.47 -14.18 0.20
CA LYS A 146 -12.70 -15.43 0.24
C LYS A 146 -11.25 -15.22 -0.22
N GLY A 147 -11.05 -14.41 -1.26
CA GLY A 147 -9.73 -14.05 -1.77
C GLY A 147 -8.88 -13.32 -0.74
N LEU A 148 -9.45 -12.29 -0.10
CA LEU A 148 -8.77 -11.57 0.98
C LEU A 148 -8.42 -12.48 2.16
N ALA A 149 -9.36 -13.31 2.60
CA ALA A 149 -9.12 -14.25 3.69
C ALA A 149 -8.02 -15.26 3.36
N ALA A 150 -7.98 -15.76 2.12
CA ALA A 150 -6.93 -16.66 1.65
C ALA A 150 -5.56 -15.97 1.58
N LEU A 151 -5.51 -14.74 1.03
CA LEU A 151 -4.28 -13.95 0.96
C LEU A 151 -3.70 -13.70 2.37
N LEU A 152 -4.52 -13.18 3.28
CA LEU A 152 -4.08 -12.87 4.65
C LEU A 152 -3.77 -14.12 5.47
N GLY A 153 -4.52 -15.20 5.26
CA GLY A 153 -4.27 -16.51 5.89
C GLY A 153 -2.94 -17.16 5.46
N SER A 154 -2.33 -16.69 4.38
CA SER A 154 -1.01 -17.12 3.90
C SER A 154 0.15 -16.24 4.40
N CYS A 155 -0.12 -15.28 5.29
CA CYS A 155 0.87 -14.35 5.84
C CYS A 155 1.29 -14.73 7.27
N ASP A 156 2.52 -14.42 7.66
CA ASP A 156 2.97 -14.56 9.06
C ASP A 156 2.37 -13.48 9.97
N ALA A 157 2.08 -12.30 9.40
CA ALA A 157 1.41 -11.19 10.07
C ALA A 157 0.64 -10.35 9.05
N ALA A 158 -0.35 -9.58 9.49
CA ALA A 158 -1.12 -8.70 8.62
C ALA A 158 -1.52 -7.39 9.32
N MET A 159 -1.58 -6.31 8.52
CA MET A 159 -2.24 -5.07 8.87
C MET A 159 -3.59 -4.98 8.14
N LEU A 160 -4.64 -4.78 8.92
CA LEU A 160 -6.01 -4.63 8.47
C LEU A 160 -6.55 -3.30 9.00
N GLU A 161 -7.08 -2.47 8.12
CA GLU A 161 -7.77 -1.26 8.54
C GLU A 161 -9.22 -1.57 8.94
N ALA A 162 -9.60 -1.15 10.15
CA ALA A 162 -10.92 -1.40 10.73
C ALA A 162 -11.78 -0.13 10.68
N ASN A 163 -12.01 0.42 9.49
CA ASN A 163 -12.81 1.65 9.34
C ASN A 163 -14.32 1.41 9.19
N HIS A 164 -14.78 0.15 9.21
CA HIS A 164 -16.21 -0.12 9.16
C HIS A 164 -16.88 0.12 10.53
N CYS A 165 -17.37 1.34 10.73
CA CYS A 165 -18.36 1.64 11.77
C CYS A 165 -19.77 1.38 11.19
N PRO A 166 -20.62 0.51 11.78
CA PRO A 166 -21.97 0.25 11.27
C PRO A 166 -22.91 1.47 11.31
N SER A 167 -22.51 2.58 11.93
CA SER A 167 -23.39 3.71 12.24
C SER A 167 -23.27 4.92 11.30
N SER A 168 -23.08 4.71 9.99
CA SER A 168 -23.29 5.77 9.00
C SER A 168 -24.13 5.32 7.81
N SER A 169 -25.32 4.80 8.13
CA SER A 169 -26.48 4.78 7.23
C SER A 169 -27.62 5.58 7.85
N ARG A 170 -27.37 6.83 8.28
CA ARG A 170 -28.46 7.80 8.51
C ARG A 170 -28.69 8.54 7.19
N GLY A 171 -29.57 7.98 6.35
CA GLY A 171 -29.94 8.61 5.10
C GLY A 171 -30.74 7.78 4.10
N ALA A 172 -31.18 6.56 4.44
CA ALA A 172 -32.19 5.88 3.63
C ALA A 172 -33.59 6.30 4.14
N PRO A 173 -34.45 6.91 3.30
CA PRO A 173 -35.82 7.22 3.73
C PRO A 173 -36.56 5.90 3.95
N THR A 174 -37.10 5.71 5.15
CA THR A 174 -38.08 4.66 5.44
C THR A 174 -39.31 4.88 4.56
N PRO A 175 -39.80 3.86 3.83
CA PRO A 175 -41.08 3.99 3.14
C PRO A 175 -42.19 4.00 4.18
N SER A 176 -43.01 5.03 4.14
CA SER A 176 -44.26 5.11 4.90
C SER A 176 -45.23 4.05 4.36
N ILE A 177 -45.86 3.29 5.25
CA ILE A 177 -47.07 2.51 4.98
C ILE A 177 -48.26 3.45 5.06
#